data_AF-J9ACY0-F1
#
_entry.id   AF-J9ACY0-F1
#
_cell.length_a   1.000
_cell.length_b   1.000
_cell.length_c   1.000
_cell.angle_alpha   90.00
_cell.angle_beta   90.00
_cell.angle_gamma   90.00
#
_symmetry.space_group_name_H-M   'P 1'
#
loop_
_entity.id
_entity.type
_entity.pdbx_description
1 polymer ?
#
loop_
_entity_poly.entity_id
_entity_poly.type
_entity_poly.pdbx_seq_one_letter_code
_entity_poly.pdbx_strand_id
1 'polypeptide(L)'
;MVTKVYYDDGDFVGALDKALQAVVNYRDDPRQAPKASERLARYTDTLLRKSGKGLSDGELDTKLTQAIIIFRYIEDKDIFQKVGIFHYPYFHSGKSI
;
A
#
# COMPACT_ATOMS: atom_id res chain seq x y z
N MET A 1 -13.96 3.70 11.35
CA MET A 1 -15.34 3.39 10.92
C MET A 1 -15.73 1.97 11.29
N VAL A 2 -14.96 0.94 10.91
CA VAL A 2 -15.20 -0.47 11.32
C VAL A 2 -15.17 -0.67 12.84
N THR A 3 -14.07 -0.26 13.49
CA THR A 3 -13.84 -0.42 14.94
C THR A 3 -14.78 0.37 15.84
N LYS A 4 -15.52 1.34 15.30
CA LYS A 4 -16.35 2.26 16.08
C LYS A 4 -17.85 2.03 15.91
N VAL A 5 -18.26 1.26 14.90
CA VAL A 5 -19.67 1.07 14.52
C VAL A 5 -20.06 -0.41 14.43
N TYR A 6 -19.11 -1.32 14.13
CA TYR A 6 -19.41 -2.72 13.84
C TYR A 6 -18.77 -3.72 14.83
N TYR A 7 -18.27 -3.29 15.98
CA TYR A 7 -17.77 -4.16 17.07
C TYR A 7 -16.82 -5.31 16.64
N ASP A 8 -16.01 -5.11 15.61
CA ASP A 8 -15.10 -6.15 15.09
C ASP A 8 -15.83 -7.40 14.54
N ASP A 9 -17.04 -7.21 13.99
CA ASP A 9 -17.75 -8.27 13.28
C ASP A 9 -16.87 -8.84 12.16
N GLY A 10 -16.45 -10.10 12.35
CA GLY A 10 -15.50 -10.78 11.48
C GLY A 10 -16.00 -10.94 10.04
N ASP A 11 -17.32 -11.04 9.84
CA ASP A 11 -17.90 -11.13 8.50
C ASP A 11 -17.79 -9.79 7.76
N PHE A 12 -17.99 -8.68 8.47
CA PHE A 12 -17.82 -7.34 7.90
C PHE A 12 -16.36 -7.04 7.58
N VAL A 13 -15.44 -7.40 8.48
CA VAL A 13 -13.99 -7.25 8.25
C VAL A 13 -13.57 -8.07 7.02
N GLY A 14 -14.02 -9.32 6.92
CA GLY A 14 -13.72 -10.18 5.76
C GLY A 14 -14.32 -9.66 4.45
N ALA A 15 -15.53 -9.10 4.47
CA ALA A 15 -16.14 -8.47 3.30
C ALA A 15 -15.39 -7.21 2.86
N LEU A 16 -14.94 -6.39 3.81
CA LEU A 16 -14.15 -5.20 3.55
C LEU A 16 -12.78 -5.55 2.95
N ASP A 17 -12.09 -6.55 3.50
CA ASP A 17 -10.81 -7.01 2.97
C ASP A 17 -10.94 -7.47 1.51
N LYS A 18 -11.97 -8.26 1.20
CA LYS A 18 -12.24 -8.69 -0.18
C LYS A 18 -12.54 -7.52 -1.11
N ALA A 19 -13.31 -6.53 -0.66
CA ALA A 19 -13.60 -5.34 -1.45
C ALA A 19 -12.33 -4.52 -1.71
N LEU A 20 -11.46 -4.37 -0.71
CA LEU A 20 -10.17 -3.68 -0.85
C LEU A 20 -9.24 -4.41 -1.81
N GLN A 21 -9.13 -5.74 -1.72
CA GLN A 21 -8.38 -6.55 -2.68
C GLN A 21 -8.91 -6.34 -4.11
N ALA A 22 -10.23 -6.38 -4.31
CA ALA A 22 -10.83 -6.19 -5.63
C ALA A 22 -10.54 -4.79 -6.20
N VAL A 23 -10.68 -3.73 -5.39
CA VAL A 23 -10.48 -2.35 -5.84
C VAL A 23 -9.02 -2.04 -6.12
N VAL A 24 -8.11 -2.47 -5.23
CA VAL A 24 -6.67 -2.20 -5.36
C VAL A 24 -6.08 -2.93 -6.57
N ASN A 25 -6.53 -4.16 -6.83
CA ASN A 25 -6.01 -4.96 -7.94
C ASN A 25 -6.83 -4.81 -9.24
N TYR A 26 -7.80 -3.89 -9.28
CA TYR A 26 -8.59 -3.64 -10.48
C TYR A 26 -7.73 -3.19 -11.65
N ARG A 27 -7.95 -3.81 -12.81
CA ARG A 27 -7.28 -3.54 -14.08
C ARG A 27 -8.35 -3.41 -15.16
N ASP A 28 -8.22 -2.39 -16.01
CA ASP A 28 -9.06 -2.21 -17.20
C ASP A 28 -8.66 -3.20 -18.29
N ASP A 29 -7.36 -3.44 -18.44
CA ASP A 29 -6.75 -4.45 -19.28
C ASP A 29 -5.96 -5.44 -18.41
N PRO A 30 -6.24 -6.77 -18.45
CA PRO A 30 -5.52 -7.78 -17.68
C PRO A 30 -4.01 -7.80 -17.90
N ARG A 31 -3.53 -7.32 -19.04
CA ARG A 31 -2.10 -7.26 -19.40
C ARG A 31 -1.37 -6.10 -18.72
N GLN A 32 -2.11 -5.13 -18.17
CA GLN A 32 -1.52 -3.98 -17.48
C GLN A 32 -1.47 -4.24 -15.98
N ALA A 33 -0.47 -3.65 -15.32
CA ALA A 33 -0.44 -3.61 -13.87
C ALA A 33 -1.62 -2.77 -13.33
N PRO A 34 -2.12 -3.05 -12.12
CA PRO A 34 -3.14 -2.22 -11.51
C PRO A 34 -2.63 -0.79 -11.38
N LYS A 35 -3.49 0.18 -11.74
CA LYS A 35 -3.13 1.61 -11.63
C LYS A 35 -2.79 1.99 -10.19
N ALA A 36 -3.39 1.32 -9.20
CA ALA A 36 -3.07 1.51 -7.79
C ALA A 36 -1.61 1.15 -7.48
N SER A 37 -1.12 0.03 -8.01
CA SER A 37 0.27 -0.42 -7.85
C SER A 37 1.27 0.59 -8.38
N GLU A 38 1.05 1.09 -9.60
CA GLU A 38 1.94 2.10 -10.19
C GLU A 38 1.91 3.42 -9.40
N ARG A 39 0.72 3.91 -9.04
CA ARG A 39 0.58 5.16 -8.28
C ARG A 39 1.24 5.05 -6.92
N LEU A 40 1.05 3.93 -6.22
CA LEU A 40 1.66 3.71 -4.92
C LEU A 40 3.18 3.63 -5.04
N ALA A 41 3.71 2.92 -6.04
CA ALA A 41 5.15 2.85 -6.27
C ALA A 41 5.77 4.23 -6.52
N ARG A 42 5.16 5.05 -7.40
CA ARG A 42 5.61 6.41 -7.68
C ARG A 42 5.53 7.34 -6.46
N TYR A 43 4.46 7.22 -5.68
CA TYR A 43 4.29 7.99 -4.46
C TYR A 43 5.38 7.65 -3.44
N THR A 44 5.64 6.36 -3.22
CA THR A 44 6.70 5.90 -2.32
C THR A 44 8.07 6.36 -2.77
N ASP A 45 8.42 6.23 -4.06
CA ASP A 45 9.68 6.78 -4.60
C ASP A 45 9.81 8.29 -4.34
N THR A 46 8.72 9.04 -4.54
CA THR A 46 8.70 10.49 -4.29
C THR A 46 8.91 10.83 -2.82
N LEU A 47 8.29 10.10 -1.90
CA LEU A 47 8.46 10.30 -0.46
C LEU A 47 9.92 10.08 -0.05
N LEU A 48 10.51 8.98 -0.53
CA LEU A 48 11.88 8.61 -0.20
C LEU A 48 12.88 9.62 -0.78
N ARG A 49 12.66 10.12 -1.99
CA ARG A 49 13.50 11.17 -2.60
C ARG A 49 13.38 12.54 -1.94
N LYS A 50 12.25 12.81 -1.26
CA LYS A 50 12.02 14.06 -0.50
C LYS A 50 12.42 13.95 0.96
N SER A 51 12.80 12.76 1.43
CA SER A 51 13.39 12.57 2.76
C SER A 51 14.62 13.49 2.89
N GLY A 52 14.55 14.45 3.82
CA GLY A 52 15.58 15.49 4.02
C GLY A 52 15.36 16.82 3.28
N LYS A 53 14.29 17.00 2.49
CA LYS A 53 13.95 18.27 1.80
C LYS A 53 12.67 18.91 2.33
N GLY A 54 12.63 19.18 3.63
CA GLY A 54 11.50 19.87 4.29
C GLY A 54 10.32 18.97 4.69
N LEU A 55 10.46 17.65 4.52
CA LEU A 55 9.56 16.67 5.15
C LEU A 55 10.22 16.20 6.46
N SER A 56 9.49 16.30 7.57
CA SER A 56 10.00 15.79 8.85
C SER A 56 10.02 14.27 8.87
N ASP A 57 10.90 13.68 9.68
CA ASP A 57 11.01 12.22 9.82
C ASP A 57 9.69 11.60 10.29
N GLY A 58 8.96 12.26 11.18
CA GLY A 58 7.65 11.79 11.68
C GLY A 58 6.55 11.80 10.61
N GLU A 59 6.53 12.81 9.74
CA GLU A 59 5.59 12.86 8.63
C GLU A 59 5.92 11.83 7.55
N LEU A 60 7.22 11.60 7.28
CA LEU A 60 7.68 10.56 6.38
C LEU A 60 7.24 9.18 6.89
N ASP A 61 7.49 8.88 8.16
CA ASP A 61 7.14 7.61 8.79
C ASP A 61 5.62 7.34 8.74
N THR A 62 4.82 8.37 9.05
CA THR A 62 3.35 8.30 8.95
C THR A 62 2.91 7.96 7.53
N LYS A 63 3.48 8.62 6.52
CA LYS A 63 3.11 8.41 5.12
C LYS A 63 3.55 7.04 4.60
N LEU A 64 4.72 6.56 5.00
CA LEU A 64 5.21 5.22 4.66
C LEU A 64 4.34 4.14 5.32
N THR A 65 3.94 4.33 6.59
CA THR A 65 3.01 3.44 7.29
C THR A 65 1.66 3.35 6.58
N GLN A 66 1.11 4.47 6.14
CA GLN A 66 -0.13 4.48 5.33
C GLN A 66 0.05 3.77 3.98
N ALA A 67 1.19 3.95 3.32
CA ALA A 67 1.49 3.27 2.07
C ALA A 67 1.58 1.74 2.24
N ILE A 68 2.12 1.26 3.37
CA ILE A 68 2.18 -0.18 3.70
C ILE A 68 0.78 -0.79 3.78
N ILE A 69 -0.21 -0.07 4.31
CA ILE A 69 -1.59 -0.59 4.42
C ILE A 69 -2.14 -0.94 3.04
N ILE A 70 -2.02 -0.02 2.06
CA ILE A 70 -2.46 -0.27 0.69
C ILE A 70 -1.63 -1.38 0.05
N PHE A 71 -0.31 -1.37 0.29
CA PHE A 71 0.61 -2.36 -0.25
C PHE A 71 0.25 -3.80 0.13
N ARG A 72 -0.31 -4.02 1.33
CA ARG A 72 -0.77 -5.34 1.78
C ARG A 72 -1.90 -5.93 0.92
N TYR A 73 -2.70 -5.07 0.31
CA TYR A 73 -3.80 -5.48 -0.56
C TYR A 73 -3.38 -5.65 -2.03
N ILE A 74 -2.13 -5.33 -2.39
CA ILE A 74 -1.62 -5.50 -3.75
C ILE A 74 -1.13 -6.95 -3.94
N GLU A 75 -1.64 -7.62 -4.97
CA GLU A 75 -1.22 -8.97 -5.36
C GLU A 75 0.08 -8.94 -6.17
N ASP A 76 0.11 -8.09 -7.20
CA ASP A 76 1.23 -7.98 -8.13
C ASP A 76 2.22 -6.90 -7.67
N LYS A 77 3.35 -7.38 -7.13
CA LYS A 77 4.37 -6.56 -6.49
C LYS A 77 5.59 -6.29 -7.39
N ASP A 78 5.57 -6.73 -8.64
CA ASP A 78 6.73 -6.68 -9.54
C ASP A 78 7.22 -5.25 -9.78
N ILE A 79 6.28 -4.31 -9.89
CA ILE A 79 6.62 -2.90 -10.07
C ILE A 79 7.42 -2.33 -8.88
N PHE A 80 7.10 -2.75 -7.65
CA PHE A 80 7.79 -2.30 -6.44
C PHE A 80 9.20 -2.87 -6.33
N GLN A 81 9.40 -4.10 -6.82
CA GLN A 81 10.73 -4.68 -6.99
C GLN A 81 11.53 -3.91 -8.05
N LYS A 82 10.94 -3.64 -9.21
CA LYS A 82 11.60 -2.94 -10.33
C LYS A 82 12.05 -1.53 -9.97
N VAL A 83 11.28 -0.78 -9.18
CA VAL A 83 11.66 0.56 -8.73
C VAL A 83 12.48 0.58 -7.43
N GLY A 84 12.86 -0.59 -6.90
CA GLY A 84 13.77 -0.69 -5.74
C GLY A 84 13.13 -0.38 -4.38
N ILE A 85 11.81 -0.28 -4.29
CA ILE A 85 11.10 0.02 -3.03
C ILE A 85 11.31 -1.10 -2.00
N PHE A 86 11.57 -2.32 -2.47
CA PHE A 86 11.90 -3.43 -1.60
C PHE A 86 13.25 -3.34 -0.91
N HIS A 87 14.13 -2.38 -1.20
CA HIS A 87 15.31 -2.18 -0.37
C HIS A 87 15.00 -1.50 0.98
N TYR A 88 13.79 -0.95 1.15
CA TYR A 88 13.43 -0.22 2.35
C TYR A 88 12.76 -1.12 3.40
N PRO A 89 13.16 -1.03 4.68
CA PRO A 89 12.69 -1.94 5.74
C PRO A 89 11.17 -1.93 5.93
N TYR A 90 10.54 -0.77 5.72
CA TYR A 90 9.08 -0.57 5.71
C TYR A 90 8.32 -1.60 4.86
N PHE A 91 8.82 -1.90 3.66
CA PHE A 91 8.17 -2.81 2.71
C PHE A 91 8.65 -4.25 2.84
N HIS A 92 9.60 -4.53 3.75
CA HIS A 92 9.95 -5.91 4.12
C HIS A 92 8.96 -6.46 5.14
N SER A 93 8.65 -5.71 6.20
CA SER A 93 7.66 -6.13 7.21
C SER A 93 6.24 -6.25 6.63
N GLY A 94 5.89 -5.44 5.62
CA GLY A 94 4.61 -5.52 4.91
C GLY A 94 4.46 -6.73 3.97
N LYS A 95 5.48 -7.59 3.81
CA LYS A 95 5.40 -8.82 3.01
C LYS A 95 4.78 -10.00 3.77
N SER A 96 4.74 -9.95 5.10
CA SER A 96 4.22 -11.04 5.92
C SER A 96 2.71 -10.87 6.14
N ILE A 97 1.93 -11.60 5.35
CA ILE A 97 0.65 -12.20 5.76
C ILE A 97 0.81 -13.68 5.52
#